data_AF-A0AA87AV33-F1
#
_entry.id   AF-A0AA87AV33-F1
#
_cell.length_a   1.000
_cell.length_b   1.000
_cell.length_c   1.000
_cell.angle_alpha   90.00
_cell.angle_beta   90.00
_cell.angle_gamma   90.00
#
_symmetry.space_group_name_H-M   'P 1'
#
loop_
_entity.id
_entity.type
_entity.pdbx_description
1 polymer ?
#
loop_
_entity_poly.entity_id
_entity_poly.type
_entity_poly.pdbx_seq_one_letter_code
_entity_poly.pdbx_strand_id
1 'polypeptide(L)' 'MTKNVPPPANALARFGSPEDDIAPVALFLASRDSQFMTGYSLTPDGGAIIDSAR' A
#
# COMPACT_ATOMS: atom_id res chain seq x y z
N MET A 1 -5.05 24.10 9.78
CA MET A 1 -5.99 23.08 10.32
C MET A 1 -5.19 21.81 10.59
N THR A 2 -4.65 21.65 11.79
CA THR A 2 -3.98 20.39 12.19
C THR A 2 -5.07 19.34 12.39
N LYS A 3 -5.36 18.59 11.34
CA LYS A 3 -6.33 17.49 11.37
C LYS A 3 -5.84 16.53 12.46
N ASN A 4 -6.68 16.29 13.47
CA ASN A 4 -6.41 15.34 14.55
C ASN A 4 -6.48 13.92 13.97
N VAL A 5 -5.46 13.55 13.19
CA VAL A 5 -5.36 12.26 12.52
C VAL A 5 -4.68 11.31 13.51
N PRO A 6 -5.35 10.21 13.90
CA PRO A 6 -4.71 9.18 14.72
C PRO A 6 -3.43 8.68 14.06
N PRO A 7 -2.42 8.28 14.84
CA PRO A 7 -1.21 7.70 14.27
C PRO A 7 -1.55 6.45 13.45
N PRO A 8 -0.82 6.20 12.35
CA PRO A 8 -1.03 5.01 11.52
C PRO A 8 -0.73 3.74 12.32
N ALA A 9 -1.66 2.79 12.28
CA ALA A 9 -1.57 1.50 12.97
C ALA A 9 -1.11 0.38 12.03
N ASN A 10 -0.28 0.70 11.04
CA ASN A 10 0.29 -0.28 10.13
C ASN A 10 1.72 -0.64 10.56
N ALA A 11 2.23 -1.77 10.10
CA ALA A 11 3.55 -2.27 10.49
C ALA A 11 4.70 -1.31 10.13
N LEU A 12 4.52 -0.47 9.10
CA LEU A 12 5.50 0.54 8.70
C LEU A 12 5.43 1.85 9.52
N ALA A 13 4.46 1.97 10.44
CA ALA A 13 4.26 3.12 11.32
C ALA A 13 4.21 4.48 10.61
N ARG A 14 3.72 4.50 9.36
CA ARG A 14 3.55 5.74 8.57
C ARG A 14 2.37 5.64 7.60
N PHE A 15 1.82 6.78 7.21
CA PHE A 15 0.90 6.83 6.09
C PHE A 15 1.64 6.60 4.76
N GLY A 16 0.94 5.98 3.82
CA GLY A 16 1.44 5.82 2.45
C GLY A 16 1.41 7.13 1.67
N SER A 17 2.32 7.25 0.72
CA SER A 17 2.45 8.30 -0.28
C SER A 17 1.88 7.80 -1.61
N PRO A 18 0.99 8.55 -2.29
CA PRO A 18 0.53 8.18 -3.63
C PRO A 18 1.68 7.97 -4.61
N GLU A 19 2.69 8.84 -4.56
CA GLU A 19 3.83 8.85 -5.47
C GLU A 19 4.84 7.76 -5.13
N ASP A 20 5.15 7.56 -3.84
CA ASP A 20 6.25 6.68 -3.43
C ASP A 20 5.79 5.24 -3.13
N ASP A 21 4.52 5.03 -2.77
CA ASP A 21 4.01 3.72 -2.34
C ASP A 21 2.95 3.13 -3.29
N ILE A 22 2.09 3.96 -3.90
CA ILE A 22 1.01 3.47 -4.78
C ILE A 22 1.45 3.43 -6.25
N ALA A 23 2.01 4.52 -6.76
CA ALA A 23 2.39 4.63 -8.17
C ALA A 23 3.39 3.55 -8.63
N PRO A 24 4.41 3.16 -7.85
CA PRO A 24 5.33 2.11 -8.26
C PRO A 24 4.65 0.73 -8.39
N VAL A 25 3.67 0.44 -7.53
CA VAL A 25 2.89 -0.81 -7.60
C VAL A 25 1.98 -0.82 -8.83
N ALA A 26 1.33 0.31 -9.14
CA ALA A 26 0.55 0.44 -10.36
C ALA A 26 1.43 0.29 -11.60
N LEU A 27 2.62 0.91 -11.61
CA LEU A 27 3.59 0.78 -12.70
C LEU A 27 4.06 -0.67 -12.86
N PHE A 28 4.38 -1.36 -11.75
CA PHE A 28 4.73 -2.78 -11.78
C PHE A 28 3.63 -3.62 -12.44
N LEU A 29 2.37 -3.47 -12.00
CA LEU A 29 1.24 -4.23 -12.54
C LEU A 29 0.95 -3.92 -14.02
N ALA A 30 1.30 -2.71 -14.49
CA ALA A 30 1.16 -2.31 -15.89
C ALA A 30 2.35 -2.75 -16.77
N SER A 31 3.44 -3.23 -16.16
CA SER A 31 4.69 -3.58 -16.85
C SER A 31 4.72 -5.04 -17.31
N ARG A 32 5.80 -5.42 -18.00
CA ARG A 32 6.06 -6.84 -18.36
C ARG A 32 6.53 -7.67 -17.16
N ASP A 33 6.93 -7.04 -16.07
CA ASP A 33 7.44 -7.74 -14.89
C ASP A 33 6.32 -8.51 -14.17
N SER A 34 5.06 -8.13 -14.38
CA SER A 34 3.86 -8.80 -13.87
C SER A 34 3.10 -9.60 -14.93
N GLN A 35 3.72 -9.97 -16.07
CA GLN A 35 3.01 -10.55 -17.24
C GLN A 35 2.23 -11.85 -16.98
N PHE A 36 2.53 -12.56 -15.88
CA PHE A 36 1.83 -13.79 -15.48
C PHE A 36 0.95 -13.60 -14.24
N MET A 37 0.69 -12.35 -13.84
CA MET A 37 -0.16 -11.99 -12.70
C MET A 37 -1.48 -11.41 -13.20
N THR A 38 -2.60 -12.04 -12.83
CA THR A 38 -3.95 -11.54 -13.12
C THR A 38 -4.96 -12.09 -12.11
N GLY A 39 -6.06 -11.37 -11.87
CA GLY A 39 -7.12 -11.81 -10.96
C GLY A 39 -6.78 -11.71 -9.47
N TYR A 40 -5.73 -10.98 -9.10
CA TYR A 40 -5.30 -10.79 -7.72
C TYR A 40 -5.33 -9.32 -7.32
N SER A 41 -5.54 -9.05 -6.03
CA SER A 41 -5.34 -7.73 -5.42
C SER A 41 -3.97 -7.68 -4.74
N LEU A 42 -3.13 -6.74 -5.16
CA LEU A 42 -1.86 -6.41 -4.50
C LEU A 42 -2.06 -5.12 -3.71
N THR A 43 -1.99 -5.20 -2.37
CA THR A 43 -2.36 -4.10 -1.46
C THR A 43 -1.12 -3.43 -0.86
N PRO A 44 -0.65 -2.28 -1.40
CA PRO A 44 0.42 -1.49 -0.78
C PRO A 44 -0.12 -0.66 0.39
N ASP A 45 -0.46 -1.33 1.49
CA ASP A 45 -1.13 -0.71 2.66
C ASP A 45 -0.21 -0.53 3.88
N GLY A 46 1.09 -0.78 3.72
CA GLY A 46 2.06 -0.75 4.82
C GLY A 46 1.85 -1.84 5.88
N GLY A 47 1.11 -2.91 5.54
CA GLY A 47 0.81 -4.02 6.44
C GLY A 47 -0.48 -3.84 7.24
N ALA A 48 -1.32 -2.84 6.92
CA ALA A 48 -2.52 -2.52 7.68
C ALA A 48 -3.50 -3.71 7.78
N ILE A 49 -3.76 -4.42 6.67
CA ILE A 49 -4.70 -5.54 6.65
C ILE A 49 -4.24 -6.68 7.56
N ILE A 50 -2.95 -7.02 7.54
CA ILE A 50 -2.43 -8.14 8.35
C ILE A 50 -2.23 -7.77 9.82
N ASP A 51 -1.83 -6.52 10.10
CA ASP A 51 -1.57 -6.07 11.47
C ASP A 51 -2.89 -5.85 12.24
N SER A 52 -3.95 -5.41 11.53
CA SER A 52 -5.30 -5.30 12.09
C SER A 52 -5.92 -6.63 12.56
N ALA A 53 -5.34 -7.76 12.14
CA ALA A 53 -5.77 -9.10 12.54
C ALA A 53 -5.06 -9.63 13.81
N ARG A 54 -4.16 -8.85 14.42
CA ARG A 54 -3.51 -9.14 15.70
C ARG A 54 -4.36 -8.68 16.88
#